data_AF-P96020-F1
#
_entry.id   AF-P96020-F1
#
_cell.length_a   1.000
_cell.length_b   1.000
_cell.length_c   1.000
_cell.angle_alpha   90.00
_cell.angle_beta   90.00
_cell.angle_gamma   90.00
#
_symmetry.space_group_name_H-M   'P 1'
#
loop_
_entity.id
_entity.type
_entity.pdbx_description
1 polymer ?
#
loop_
_entity_poly.entity_id
_entity_poly.type
_entity_poly.pdbx_seq_one_letter_code
_entity_poly.pdbx_strand_id
1 'polypeptide(L)'
;MAQIREIKKIEREKASIHSHITGLGLDEKGKAKFIADGLVGQVEAREASGIVVQLIRQGKMAGKGILFVGPPGTGKTALAVAIAKELGEDTPFTTINASEVYSTELKKTEIL
;
A
#
# COMPACT_ATOMS: atom_id res chain seq x y z
N MET A 1 -22.16 -20.89 24.01
CA MET A 1 -22.51 -19.46 23.89
C MET A 1 -21.26 -18.74 23.39
N ALA A 2 -21.28 -18.20 22.17
CA ALA A 2 -20.15 -17.43 21.65
C ALA A 2 -20.06 -16.10 22.42
N GLN A 3 -18.93 -15.85 23.11
CA GLN A 3 -18.67 -14.56 23.72
C GLN A 3 -18.27 -13.58 22.61
N ILE A 4 -19.19 -12.66 22.28
CA ILE A 4 -18.88 -11.51 21.42
C ILE A 4 -18.14 -10.50 22.29
N ARG A 5 -16.87 -10.27 21.99
CA ARG A 5 -16.03 -9.29 22.68
C ARG A 5 -15.73 -8.14 21.72
N GLU A 6 -16.00 -6.92 22.14
CA GLU A 6 -15.67 -5.72 21.40
C GLU A 6 -14.13 -5.55 21.36
N ILE A 7 -13.55 -5.63 20.16
CA ILE A 7 -12.11 -5.44 19.96
C ILE A 7 -11.88 -3.95 19.74
N LYS A 8 -11.21 -3.28 20.69
CA LYS A 8 -10.69 -1.93 20.46
C LYS A 8 -9.68 -1.99 19.31
N LYS A 9 -9.92 -1.23 18.23
CA LYS A 9 -8.94 -0.99 17.16
C LYS A 9 -7.70 -0.38 17.82
N ILE A 10 -6.64 -1.18 17.97
CA ILE A 10 -5.33 -0.65 18.36
C ILE A 10 -4.76 -0.05 17.08
N GLU A 11 -5.01 1.23 16.84
CA GLU A 11 -4.31 1.98 15.80
C GLU A 11 -2.85 2.09 16.21
N ARG A 12 -2.03 1.14 15.75
CA ARG A 12 -0.58 1.30 15.77
C ARG A 12 -0.20 2.27 14.66
N GLU A 13 -0.46 3.56 14.86
CA GLU A 13 0.25 4.58 14.12
C GLU A 13 1.71 4.58 14.61
N LYS A 14 2.49 3.62 14.11
CA LYS A 14 3.94 3.79 14.15
C LYS A 14 4.22 4.99 13.26
N ALA A 15 4.83 6.04 13.81
CA ALA A 15 5.40 7.14 13.04
C ALA A 15 6.28 6.53 11.94
N SER A 16 5.74 6.48 10.73
CA SER A 16 6.35 5.85 9.56
C SER A 16 7.03 6.96 8.76
N ILE A 17 8.17 6.67 8.14
CA ILE A 17 8.87 7.60 7.24
C ILE A 17 7.98 8.09 6.06
N HIS A 18 6.86 7.41 5.84
CA HIS A 18 5.87 7.71 4.81
C HIS A 18 4.56 8.29 5.37
N SER A 19 4.54 8.79 6.61
CA SER A 19 3.34 9.36 7.26
C SER A 19 2.77 10.60 6.57
N HIS A 20 3.61 11.32 5.82
CA HIS A 20 3.22 12.51 5.05
C HIS A 20 2.47 12.19 3.75
N ILE A 21 2.40 10.92 3.35
CA ILE A 21 1.74 10.49 2.12
C ILE A 21 0.26 10.27 2.41
N THR A 22 -0.59 10.98 1.68
CA THR A 22 -2.06 10.92 1.84
C THR A 22 -2.76 10.23 0.68
N GLY A 23 -2.07 9.97 -0.43
CA GLY A 23 -2.64 9.34 -1.63
C GLY A 23 -1.70 9.43 -2.83
N LEU A 24 -2.21 9.15 -4.02
CA LEU A 24 -1.45 9.18 -5.27
C LEU A 24 -1.44 10.56 -5.94
N GLY A 25 -2.33 11.49 -5.56
CA GLY A 25 -2.40 12.84 -6.13
C GLY A 25 -2.70 12.86 -7.62
N LEU A 26 -3.66 12.03 -8.01
CA LEU A 26 -4.20 11.98 -9.36
C LEU A 26 -5.41 12.91 -9.48
N ASP A 27 -5.60 13.48 -10.67
CA ASP A 27 -6.83 14.17 -11.02
C ASP A 27 -7.94 13.20 -11.45
N GLU A 28 -9.12 13.74 -11.78
CA GLU A 28 -10.28 12.96 -12.24
C GLU A 28 -10.02 12.17 -13.54
N LYS A 29 -9.02 12.57 -14.32
CA LYS A 29 -8.60 11.90 -15.56
C LYS A 29 -7.52 10.84 -15.31
N GLY A 30 -7.10 10.65 -14.06
CA GLY A 30 -6.02 9.75 -13.68
C GLY A 30 -4.62 10.30 -13.94
N LYS A 31 -4.46 11.61 -14.16
CA LYS A 31 -3.17 12.27 -14.38
C LYS A 31 -2.56 12.75 -13.07
N ALA A 32 -1.27 12.49 -12.87
CA ALA A 32 -0.59 12.86 -11.64
C ALA A 32 -0.17 14.33 -11.68
N LYS A 33 -0.59 15.11 -10.67
CA LYS A 33 -0.06 16.46 -10.46
C LYS A 33 1.40 16.37 -10.02
N PHE A 34 2.25 17.24 -10.55
CA PHE A 34 3.70 17.19 -10.27
C PHE A 34 4.02 17.20 -8.76
N ILE A 35 3.24 17.95 -7.96
CA ILE A 35 3.28 17.93 -6.50
C ILE A 35 1.84 17.77 -6.01
N ALA A 36 1.55 16.68 -5.28
CA ALA A 36 0.25 16.44 -4.63
C ALA A 36 0.34 15.28 -3.63
N ASP A 37 -0.50 15.30 -2.60
CA ASP A 37 -0.70 14.21 -1.63
C ASP A 37 0.56 13.65 -0.96
N GLY A 38 1.51 14.56 -0.68
CA GLY A 38 2.80 14.21 -0.08
C GLY A 38 3.82 13.63 -1.06
N LEU A 39 3.49 13.56 -2.35
CA LEU A 39 4.38 13.07 -3.42
C LEU A 39 4.85 14.20 -4.34
N VAL A 40 6.07 14.06 -4.85
CA VAL A 40 6.69 14.96 -5.83
C VAL A 40 7.28 14.16 -6.98
N GLY A 41 6.94 14.54 -8.22
CA GLY A 41 7.40 13.85 -9.42
C GLY A 41 6.82 12.43 -9.54
N GLN A 42 7.62 11.51 -10.07
CA GLN A 42 7.25 10.10 -10.34
C GLN A 42 5.88 9.99 -11.04
N VAL A 43 5.64 10.86 -12.03
CA VAL A 43 4.33 11.04 -12.68
C VAL A 43 3.85 9.73 -13.28
N GLU A 44 4.66 9.10 -14.12
CA GLU A 44 4.28 7.84 -14.78
C GLU A 44 4.00 6.71 -13.78
N ALA A 45 4.83 6.58 -12.74
CA ALA A 45 4.66 5.55 -11.72
C ALA A 45 3.38 5.77 -10.87
N ARG A 46 3.03 7.03 -10.61
CA ARG A 46 1.79 7.40 -9.90
C ARG A 46 0.56 7.15 -10.78
N GLU A 47 0.60 7.51 -12.05
CA GLU A 47 -0.49 7.23 -13.00
C GLU A 47 -0.71 5.72 -13.16
N ALA A 48 0.37 4.94 -13.32
CA ALA A 48 0.29 3.48 -13.36
C ALA A 48 -0.27 2.89 -12.06
N SER A 49 0.11 3.44 -10.91
CA SER A 49 -0.44 3.08 -9.60
C SER A 49 -1.94 3.42 -9.50
N GLY A 50 -2.40 4.48 -10.18
CA GLY A 50 -3.82 4.80 -10.29
C GLY A 50 -4.63 3.71 -10.99
N ILE A 51 -4.08 3.14 -12.07
CA ILE A 51 -4.69 2.00 -12.77
C ILE A 51 -4.79 0.79 -11.82
N VAL A 52 -3.77 0.55 -11.01
CA VAL A 52 -3.78 -0.52 -9.99
C VAL A 52 -4.90 -0.31 -8.98
N VAL A 53 -5.05 0.90 -8.45
CA VAL A 53 -6.14 1.25 -7.52
C VAL A 53 -7.49 0.98 -8.16
N GLN A 54 -7.68 1.37 -9.42
CA GLN A 54 -8.92 1.08 -10.17
C GLN A 54 -9.16 -0.42 -10.34
N LEU A 55 -8.13 -1.22 -10.64
CA LEU A 55 -8.25 -2.67 -10.75
C LEU A 55 -8.64 -3.33 -9.42
N ILE A 56 -8.09 -2.85 -8.31
CA ILE A 56 -8.43 -3.32 -6.96
C ILE A 56 -9.89 -2.97 -6.64
N ARG A 57 -10.31 -1.71 -6.85
CA ARG A 57 -11.69 -1.26 -6.63
C ARG A 57 -12.71 -2.04 -7.49
N GLN A 58 -12.31 -2.45 -8.69
CA GLN A 58 -13.14 -3.28 -9.58
C GLN A 58 -13.09 -4.79 -9.25
N GLY A 59 -12.29 -5.21 -8.27
CA GLY A 59 -12.10 -6.62 -7.92
C GLY A 59 -11.33 -7.44 -8.96
N LYS A 60 -10.64 -6.80 -9.91
CA LYS A 60 -9.92 -7.44 -11.03
C LYS A 60 -8.45 -7.76 -10.73
N MET A 61 -8.00 -7.50 -9.50
CA MET A 61 -6.62 -7.72 -9.07
C MET A 61 -6.37 -9.14 -8.52
N ALA A 62 -7.40 -9.96 -8.38
CA ALA A 62 -7.27 -11.33 -7.88
C ALA A 62 -6.26 -12.15 -8.71
N GLY A 63 -5.30 -12.80 -8.02
CA GLY A 63 -4.25 -13.61 -8.65
C GLY A 63 -3.20 -12.83 -9.44
N LYS A 64 -3.17 -11.49 -9.32
CA LYS A 64 -2.18 -10.64 -9.99
C LYS A 64 -1.21 -10.04 -8.96
N GLY A 65 0.03 -9.83 -9.37
CA GLY A 65 1.06 -9.15 -8.59
C GLY A 65 1.59 -7.93 -9.34
N ILE A 66 2.12 -6.97 -8.60
CA ILE A 66 2.81 -5.79 -9.14
C ILE A 66 4.22 -5.76 -8.57
N LEU A 67 5.18 -5.43 -9.41
CA LEU A 67 6.58 -5.28 -9.02
C LEU A 67 7.03 -3.85 -9.31
N PHE A 68 7.42 -3.12 -8.26
CA PHE A 68 8.10 -1.84 -8.41
C PHE A 68 9.61 -2.07 -8.58
N VAL A 69 10.17 -1.61 -9.71
CA VAL A 69 11.60 -1.73 -10.03
C VAL A 69 12.24 -0.35 -10.13
N GLY A 70 13.45 -0.22 -9.59
CA GLY A 70 14.25 0.98 -9.72
C GLY A 70 15.35 1.08 -8.65
N PRO A 71 16.29 2.02 -8.80
CA PRO A 71 17.36 2.28 -7.82
C PRO A 71 16.85 2.50 -6.39
N PRO A 72 17.68 2.31 -5.35
CA PRO A 72 17.31 2.67 -3.98
C PRO A 72 16.96 4.16 -3.88
N GLY A 73 16.02 4.52 -3.00
CA GLY A 73 15.62 5.92 -2.78
C GLY A 73 14.63 6.51 -3.79
N THR A 74 14.18 5.77 -4.81
CA THR A 74 13.25 6.30 -5.84
C THR A 74 11.76 6.27 -5.46
N GLY A 75 11.42 5.99 -4.20
CA GLY A 75 10.02 6.04 -3.73
C GLY A 75 9.17 4.79 -3.99
N LYS A 76 9.77 3.62 -4.25
CA LYS A 76 9.03 2.35 -4.43
C LYS A 76 8.09 2.02 -3.26
N THR A 77 8.61 2.06 -2.03
CA THR A 77 7.82 1.83 -0.82
C THR A 77 6.78 2.94 -0.60
N ALA A 78 7.14 4.18 -0.93
CA ALA A 78 6.23 5.32 -0.86
C ALA A 78 5.01 5.14 -1.79
N LEU A 79 5.20 4.62 -3.00
CA LEU A 79 4.11 4.31 -3.92
C LEU A 79 3.18 3.20 -3.39
N ALA A 80 3.73 2.16 -2.76
CA ALA A 80 2.91 1.12 -2.13
C ALA A 80 2.04 1.69 -1.00
N VAL A 81 2.59 2.58 -0.16
CA VAL A 81 1.84 3.30 0.88
C VAL A 81 0.79 4.23 0.25
N ALA A 82 1.13 4.94 -0.82
CA ALA A 82 0.20 5.81 -1.53
C ALA A 82 -1.00 5.04 -2.10
N ILE A 83 -0.77 3.86 -2.70
CA ILE A 83 -1.85 2.97 -3.16
C ILE A 83 -2.78 2.58 -2.01
N ALA A 84 -2.21 2.18 -0.87
CA ALA A 84 -2.99 1.82 0.30
C ALA A 84 -3.85 2.99 0.81
N LYS A 85 -3.28 4.19 0.90
CA LYS A 85 -3.99 5.39 1.31
C LYS A 85 -5.09 5.78 0.31
N GLU A 86 -4.83 5.64 -0.98
CA GLU A 86 -5.80 5.88 -2.05
C GLU A 86 -6.99 4.91 -2.00
N LEU A 87 -6.80 3.67 -1.52
CA LEU A 87 -7.88 2.69 -1.35
C LEU A 87 -8.78 2.97 -0.13
N GLY A 88 -8.34 3.84 0.79
CA GLY A 88 -9.09 4.25 1.97
C GLY A 88 -8.73 3.49 3.24
N GLU A 89 -9.12 4.04 4.39
CA GLU A 89 -8.77 3.55 5.74
C GLU A 89 -9.33 2.16 6.06
N ASP A 90 -10.40 1.76 5.39
CA ASP A 90 -11.04 0.45 5.56
C ASP A 90 -10.32 -0.66 4.79
N THR A 91 -9.37 -0.32 3.91
CA THR A 91 -8.61 -1.30 3.15
C THR A 91 -7.38 -1.76 3.95
N PRO A 92 -7.30 -3.04 4.34
CA PRO A 92 -6.14 -3.55 5.09
C PRO A 92 -4.86 -3.42 4.26
N PHE A 93 -3.82 -2.84 4.85
CA PHE A 93 -2.50 -2.77 4.26
C PHE A 93 -1.47 -3.38 5.20
N THR A 94 -0.76 -4.39 4.70
CA THR A 94 0.28 -5.10 5.45
C THR A 94 1.59 -5.00 4.70
N THR A 95 2.61 -4.49 5.37
CA THR A 95 3.99 -4.53 4.88
C THR A 95 4.71 -5.71 5.51
N ILE A 96 5.33 -6.54 4.68
CA ILE A 96 6.15 -7.67 5.14
C ILE A 96 7.52 -7.55 4.50
N ASN A 97 8.56 -7.55 5.31
CA ASN A 97 9.94 -7.63 4.84
C ASN A 97 10.28 -9.09 4.53
N ALA A 98 11.08 -9.33 3.49
CA ALA A 98 11.46 -10.69 3.11
C ALA A 98 12.16 -11.46 4.25
N SER A 99 12.90 -10.75 5.12
CA SER A 99 13.54 -11.34 6.30
C SER A 99 12.54 -11.78 7.38
N GLU A 100 11.35 -11.19 7.44
CA GLU A 100 10.28 -11.58 8.38
C GLU A 100 9.64 -12.92 7.99
N VAL A 101 9.84 -13.37 6.75
CA VAL A 101 9.39 -14.69 6.27
C VAL A 101 10.29 -15.83 6.78
N TYR A 102 11.40 -15.53 7.46
CA TYR A 102 12.24 -16.56 8.06
C TYR A 102 11.86 -16.73 9.53
N SER A 103 11.37 -17.92 9.88
CA SER A 103 11.02 -18.30 11.25
C SER A 103 11.63 -19.66 11.61
N THR A 104 11.97 -19.83 12.88
CA THR A 104 12.40 -21.12 13.45
C THR A 104 11.23 -22.05 13.72
N GLU A 105 10.04 -21.49 13.97
CA GLU A 105 8.85 -22.24 14.40
C GLU A 105 7.88 -22.52 13.25
N LEU A 106 7.84 -21.63 12.25
CA LEU A 106 6.90 -21.72 11.14
C LEU A 106 7.62 -21.98 9.83
N LYS A 107 7.03 -22.83 8.98
CA LYS A 107 7.53 -23.03 7.62
C LYS A 107 7.25 -21.77 6.79
N LYS A 108 8.14 -21.49 5.83
CA LYS A 108 8.03 -20.33 4.93
C LYS A 108 6.71 -20.27 4.14
N THR A 109 6.08 -21.42 3.92
CA THR A 109 4.81 -21.54 3.20
C THR A 109 3.57 -21.25 4.05
N GLU A 110 3.73 -21.13 5.37
CA GLU A 110 2.62 -21.01 6.33
C GLU A 110 2.57 -19.63 7.01
N ILE A 111 3.35 -18.66 6.51
CA ILE A 111 3.56 -17.35 7.15
C ILE A 111 2.48 -16.31 6.83
N LEU A 112 1.54 -16.62 5.92
CA LEU A 112 0.50 -15.70 5.44
C LEU A 112 -0.90 -16.25 5.68
#